data_AF-A0A8S9HMW7-F1
#
_entry.id   AF-A0A8S9HMW7-F1
#
_cell.length_a   1.000
_cell.length_b   1.000
_cell.length_c   1.000
_cell.angle_alpha   90.00
_cell.angle_beta   90.00
_cell.angle_gamma   90.00
#
_symmetry.space_group_name_H-M   'P 1'
#
loop_
_entity.id
_entity.type
_entity.pdbx_description
1 polymer ?
#
loop_
_entity_poly.entity_id
_entity_poly.type
_entity_poly.pdbx_seq_one_letter_code
_entity_poly.pdbx_strand_id
1 'polypeptide(L)'
;MESLIKSQHAQKQAGHSGKAPGTEIIPATTGLTMSSDESMMLKLIQQTHSPDAREVQVRGLLSLVEDILDRATLDSDDSNASMLPLPTDDKLMQSSMMSVLDSVSYAIDRVACEIAYKSLTGSDAHEITMSVFEHLSSFHWDGKLVLTLAAFALNYGEFWLLVQFYSKNQLAKSLAMLKLVPVQNRVTLESVSQGLNDLIREMKSVTACVVELSELPGRYITLDDPQLSRIISTIPIAVYWTIRSIVACISQINMITAMGHEMMNTQMDSWETSMLANKLKNIHDHLAETLRLCYRHIGFYMSR
;
A
#
# COMPACT_ATOMS: atom_id res chain seq x y z
N MET A 1 -50.07 10.39 -50.46
CA MET A 1 -48.90 10.20 -49.58
C MET A 1 -48.11 11.50 -49.63
N GLU A 2 -48.63 12.58 -49.04
CA GLU A 2 -48.06 13.92 -49.22
C GLU A 2 -48.57 14.95 -48.18
N SER A 3 -48.73 14.52 -46.93
CA SER A 3 -49.11 15.43 -45.83
C SER A 3 -48.47 15.12 -44.48
N LEU A 4 -47.28 14.49 -44.46
CA LEU A 4 -46.51 14.26 -43.24
C LEU A 4 -45.03 14.75 -43.29
N ILE A 5 -44.69 15.63 -44.24
CA ILE A 5 -43.32 16.19 -44.38
C ILE A 5 -43.32 17.73 -44.14
N LYS A 6 -44.06 18.20 -43.12
CA LYS A 6 -44.05 19.63 -42.75
C LYS A 6 -43.81 19.94 -41.27
N SER A 7 -43.50 18.95 -40.42
CA SER A 7 -43.20 19.21 -38.99
C SER A 7 -41.72 19.08 -38.60
N GLN A 8 -40.80 18.86 -39.55
CA GLN A 8 -39.35 18.78 -39.25
C GLN A 8 -38.51 19.96 -39.76
N HIS A 9 -39.14 21.05 -40.24
CA HIS A 9 -38.42 22.18 -40.83
C HIS A 9 -38.56 23.53 -40.09
N ALA A 10 -38.83 23.49 -38.79
CA ALA A 10 -38.95 24.71 -37.98
C ALA A 10 -38.27 24.57 -36.61
N GLN A 11 -36.95 24.39 -36.57
CA GLN A 11 -36.10 25.00 -35.52
C GLN A 11 -34.61 24.78 -35.81
N LYS A 12 -34.16 25.42 -36.88
CA LYS A 12 -32.76 25.80 -37.06
C LYS A 12 -32.76 27.25 -37.55
N GLN A 13 -32.02 28.12 -36.86
CA GLN A 13 -31.75 29.55 -37.11
C GLN A 13 -32.56 30.59 -36.31
N ALA A 14 -32.06 30.89 -35.12
CA ALA A 14 -31.75 32.24 -34.64
C ALA A 14 -30.58 32.05 -33.64
N GLY A 15 -29.41 32.70 -33.68
CA GLY A 15 -29.01 33.92 -34.36
C GLY A 15 -28.64 35.00 -33.33
N HIS A 16 -27.48 34.84 -32.67
CA HIS A 16 -26.59 35.88 -32.12
C HIS A 16 -27.11 36.93 -31.11
N SER A 17 -26.55 36.94 -29.88
CA SER A 17 -25.76 38.05 -29.30
C SER A 17 -25.60 37.89 -27.78
N GLY A 18 -24.37 38.07 -27.26
CA GLY A 18 -24.09 38.14 -25.81
C GLY A 18 -22.76 37.49 -25.44
N LYS A 19 -21.69 38.27 -25.38
CA LYS A 19 -20.32 37.84 -25.04
C LYS A 19 -19.92 38.43 -23.67
N ALA A 20 -19.17 37.62 -22.90
CA ALA A 20 -18.27 37.91 -21.76
C ALA A 20 -18.81 37.60 -20.33
N PRO A 21 -17.92 37.26 -19.34
CA PRO A 21 -16.58 36.64 -19.46
C PRO A 21 -16.37 35.41 -18.54
N GLY A 22 -15.39 34.59 -18.93
CA GLY A 22 -14.54 33.71 -18.12
C GLY A 22 -15.07 33.14 -16.81
N THR A 23 -15.54 31.90 -16.88
CA THR A 23 -15.40 30.97 -15.76
C THR A 23 -14.42 29.89 -16.23
N GLU A 24 -13.17 29.98 -15.79
CA GLU A 24 -12.25 28.86 -15.85
C GLU A 24 -12.91 27.70 -15.11
N ILE A 25 -13.39 26.72 -15.88
CA ILE A 25 -13.78 25.44 -15.33
C ILE A 25 -12.47 24.76 -14.95
N ILE A 26 -12.08 24.93 -13.68
CA ILE A 26 -11.07 24.10 -13.04
C ILE A 26 -11.50 22.65 -13.31
N PRO A 27 -10.69 21.82 -13.98
CA PRO A 27 -11.07 20.45 -14.25
C PRO A 27 -11.28 19.76 -12.91
N ALA A 28 -12.47 19.17 -12.72
CA ALA A 28 -12.76 18.33 -11.57
C ALA A 28 -11.71 17.23 -11.54
N THR A 29 -10.84 17.26 -10.52
CA THR A 29 -9.89 16.18 -10.24
C THR A 29 -10.66 14.88 -10.25
N THR A 30 -10.33 14.00 -11.19
CA THR A 30 -10.98 12.72 -11.42
C THR A 30 -11.03 11.97 -10.10
N GLY A 31 -12.20 11.91 -9.46
CA GLY A 31 -12.38 11.07 -8.27
C GLY A 31 -12.04 9.63 -8.63
N LEU A 32 -11.48 8.87 -7.69
CA LEU A 32 -11.34 7.42 -7.83
C LEU A 32 -12.72 6.82 -8.14
N THR A 33 -12.98 6.50 -9.41
CA THR A 33 -14.23 5.86 -9.82
C THR A 33 -14.23 4.45 -9.28
N MET A 34 -15.16 4.15 -8.36
CA MET A 34 -15.25 2.84 -7.73
C MET A 34 -16.23 1.92 -8.46
N SER A 35 -15.84 0.66 -8.63
CA SER A 35 -16.74 -0.40 -9.08
C SER A 35 -17.78 -0.74 -8.00
N SER A 36 -18.89 -1.38 -8.40
CA SER A 36 -19.90 -1.92 -7.48
C SER A 36 -19.29 -2.89 -6.46
N ASP A 37 -18.34 -3.72 -6.90
CA ASP A 37 -17.68 -4.69 -6.03
C ASP A 37 -16.76 -4.02 -5.00
N GLU A 38 -16.05 -2.97 -5.40
CA GLU A 38 -15.24 -2.17 -4.47
C GLU A 38 -16.13 -1.48 -3.42
N SER A 39 -17.34 -1.05 -3.79
CA SER A 39 -18.30 -0.45 -2.84
C SER A 39 -18.79 -1.46 -1.78
N MET A 40 -19.06 -2.71 -2.18
CA MET A 40 -19.47 -3.78 -1.26
C MET A 40 -18.33 -4.16 -0.31
N MET A 41 -17.12 -4.35 -0.86
CA MET A 41 -15.90 -4.58 -0.09
C MET A 41 -15.64 -3.47 0.92
N LEU A 42 -15.79 -2.19 0.51
CA LEU A 42 -15.60 -1.06 1.42
C LEU A 42 -16.54 -1.09 2.62
N LYS A 43 -17.80 -1.42 2.40
CA LYS A 43 -18.76 -1.58 3.50
C LYS A 43 -18.31 -2.67 4.47
N LEU A 44 -17.80 -3.78 3.94
CA LEU A 44 -17.35 -4.89 4.78
C LEU A 44 -16.13 -4.51 5.62
N ILE A 45 -15.10 -3.90 5.04
CA ILE A 45 -13.91 -3.47 5.81
C ILE A 45 -14.24 -2.35 6.82
N GLN A 46 -15.24 -1.52 6.53
CA GLN A 46 -15.71 -0.50 7.46
C GLN A 46 -16.49 -1.12 8.62
N GLN A 47 -17.28 -2.17 8.36
CA GLN A 47 -18.00 -2.90 9.41
C GLN A 47 -17.06 -3.61 10.39
N THR A 48 -15.90 -4.06 9.93
CA THR A 48 -14.88 -4.71 10.79
C THR A 48 -13.93 -3.70 11.45
N HIS A 49 -14.04 -2.41 11.14
CA HIS A 49 -13.19 -1.37 11.71
C HIS A 49 -13.70 -0.93 13.08
N SER A 50 -13.06 -1.42 14.15
CA SER A 50 -13.40 -1.13 15.54
C SER A 50 -12.14 -0.74 16.33
N PRO A 51 -11.55 0.44 16.06
CA PRO A 51 -10.28 0.83 16.66
C PRO A 51 -10.40 0.99 18.18
N ASP A 52 -9.41 0.47 18.91
CA ASP A 52 -9.22 0.72 20.33
C ASP A 52 -8.82 2.19 20.55
N ALA A 53 -9.05 2.70 21.75
CA ALA A 53 -8.57 4.03 22.16
C ALA A 53 -7.02 4.14 22.28
N ARG A 54 -6.30 3.04 22.01
CA ARG A 54 -4.84 2.99 22.06
C ARG A 54 -4.27 3.41 20.71
N GLU A 55 -3.67 4.60 20.66
CA GLU A 55 -2.89 5.04 19.50
C GLU A 55 -1.50 4.41 19.55
N VAL A 56 -1.16 3.64 18.51
CA VAL A 56 0.20 3.12 18.32
C VAL A 56 0.98 4.15 17.51
N GLN A 57 2.14 4.59 18.02
CA GLN A 57 3.03 5.46 17.27
C GLN A 57 3.75 4.65 16.18
N VAL A 58 3.19 4.64 14.98
CA VAL A 58 3.65 3.77 13.88
C VAL A 58 4.79 4.36 13.05
N ARG A 59 5.10 5.64 13.20
CA ARG A 59 6.13 6.35 12.40
C ARG A 59 7.50 5.68 12.46
N GLY A 60 7.99 5.40 13.68
CA GLY A 60 9.29 4.76 13.87
C GLY A 60 9.33 3.32 13.34
N LEU A 61 8.20 2.60 13.45
CA LEU A 61 8.06 1.26 12.88
C LEU A 61 8.09 1.31 11.35
N LEU A 62 7.40 2.27 10.74
CA LEU A 62 7.41 2.46 9.29
C LEU A 62 8.84 2.69 8.78
N SER A 63 9.63 3.56 9.42
CA SER A 63 11.02 3.80 9.01
C SER A 63 11.90 2.54 9.08
N LEU A 64 11.71 1.69 10.10
CA LEU A 64 12.42 0.40 10.20
C LEU A 64 12.01 -0.55 9.06
N VAL A 65 10.71 -0.61 8.76
CA VAL A 65 10.17 -1.42 7.67
C VAL A 65 10.71 -0.97 6.31
N GLU A 66 10.78 0.34 6.08
CA GLU A 66 11.33 0.92 4.86
C GLU A 66 12.81 0.57 4.67
N ASP A 67 13.62 0.62 5.73
CA ASP A 67 15.04 0.24 5.70
C ASP A 67 15.22 -1.25 5.34
N ILE A 68 14.40 -2.14 5.91
CA ILE A 68 14.42 -3.57 5.55
C ILE A 68 14.11 -3.75 4.06
N LEU A 69 13.04 -3.13 3.56
CA LEU A 69 12.60 -3.27 2.17
C LEU A 69 13.62 -2.69 1.18
N ASP A 70 14.29 -1.59 1.53
CA ASP A 70 15.32 -0.98 0.67
C ASP A 70 16.61 -1.82 0.59
N ARG A 71 16.93 -2.56 1.66
CA ARG A 71 18.12 -3.46 1.72
C ARG A 71 17.84 -4.86 1.18
N ALA A 72 16.58 -5.28 1.12
CA ALA A 72 16.16 -6.60 0.65
C ALA A 72 16.17 -6.70 -0.89
N THR A 73 17.32 -6.45 -1.51
CA THR A 73 17.52 -6.46 -2.97
C THR A 73 18.56 -7.50 -3.39
N LEU A 74 18.58 -7.92 -4.66
CA LEU A 74 19.48 -8.98 -5.15
C LEU A 74 20.98 -8.67 -5.02
N ASP A 75 21.35 -7.42 -5.24
CA ASP A 75 22.73 -6.97 -5.38
C ASP A 75 23.14 -6.02 -4.23
N SER A 76 22.64 -6.24 -3.01
CA SER A 76 23.09 -5.47 -1.86
C SER A 76 24.58 -5.74 -1.62
N ASP A 77 25.41 -4.81 -2.09
CA ASP A 77 26.84 -4.82 -1.87
C ASP A 77 27.08 -4.46 -0.39
N ASP A 78 27.37 -5.48 0.42
CA ASP A 78 27.70 -5.40 1.86
C ASP A 78 28.88 -4.45 2.17
N SER A 79 29.54 -3.91 1.14
CA SER A 79 30.57 -2.87 1.21
C SER A 79 30.14 -1.66 2.05
N ASN A 80 28.82 -1.39 2.12
CA ASN A 80 28.24 -0.30 2.87
C ASN A 80 27.25 -0.76 3.95
N ALA A 81 27.51 -1.88 4.64
CA ALA A 81 27.00 -2.08 6.01
C ALA A 81 27.61 -1.03 6.98
N SER A 82 27.76 0.22 6.54
CA SER A 82 27.94 1.37 7.40
C SER A 82 26.61 1.54 8.10
N MET A 83 26.57 1.02 9.32
CA MET A 83 26.08 1.71 10.50
C MET A 83 24.96 2.68 10.14
N LEU A 84 23.72 2.33 10.51
CA LEU A 84 22.85 3.38 11.02
C LEU A 84 23.75 4.30 11.86
N PRO A 85 23.80 5.62 11.62
CA PRO A 85 24.04 6.51 12.71
C PRO A 85 22.79 6.35 13.58
N LEU A 86 22.76 5.26 14.34
CA LEU A 86 22.11 5.19 15.63
C LEU A 86 22.75 6.36 16.38
N PRO A 87 22.05 7.52 16.46
CA PRO A 87 22.61 8.71 17.06
C PRO A 87 22.80 8.34 18.51
N THR A 88 24.02 8.48 19.01
CA THR A 88 24.51 8.15 20.37
C THR A 88 23.68 8.67 21.57
N ASP A 89 22.50 9.25 21.36
CA ASP A 89 21.35 9.34 22.27
C ASP A 89 20.48 8.05 22.33
N ASP A 90 20.94 6.98 21.66
CA ASP A 90 20.23 5.77 21.24
C ASP A 90 19.39 5.03 22.28
N LYS A 91 19.79 5.00 23.55
CA LYS A 91 19.23 4.02 24.48
C LYS A 91 17.75 4.27 24.79
N LEU A 92 17.34 5.54 24.84
CA LEU A 92 15.95 5.93 25.11
C LEU A 92 15.07 5.77 23.87
N MET A 93 15.56 6.16 22.69
CA MET A 93 14.85 5.98 21.42
C MET A 93 14.70 4.49 21.08
N GLN A 94 15.76 3.70 21.30
CA GLN A 94 15.75 2.25 21.14
C GLN A 94 14.83 1.58 22.18
N SER A 95 14.83 2.03 23.44
CA SER A 95 13.88 1.53 24.45
C SER A 95 12.43 1.87 24.12
N SER A 96 12.17 3.07 23.59
CA SER A 96 10.83 3.49 23.15
C SER A 96 10.36 2.67 21.95
N MET A 97 11.23 2.46 20.96
CA MET A 97 10.95 1.61 19.81
C MET A 97 10.71 0.15 20.23
N MET A 98 11.50 -0.38 21.16
CA MET A 98 11.31 -1.72 21.71
C MET A 98 9.96 -1.84 22.41
N SER A 99 9.55 -0.84 23.19
CA SER A 99 8.22 -0.83 23.81
C SER A 99 7.08 -0.82 22.79
N VAL A 100 7.24 -0.08 21.67
CA VAL A 100 6.25 -0.11 20.59
C VAL A 100 6.21 -1.50 19.96
N LEU A 101 7.37 -2.07 19.61
CA LEU A 101 7.49 -3.41 19.05
C LEU A 101 6.89 -4.47 19.98
N ASP A 102 7.17 -4.43 21.27
CA ASP A 102 6.59 -5.34 22.26
C ASP A 102 5.06 -5.28 22.28
N SER A 103 4.48 -4.09 22.07
CA SER A 103 3.03 -3.92 22.05
C SER A 103 2.36 -4.45 20.79
N VAL A 104 3.09 -4.58 19.67
CA VAL A 104 2.52 -4.96 18.37
C VAL A 104 3.12 -6.23 17.74
N SER A 105 4.17 -6.81 18.33
CA SER A 105 4.90 -7.97 17.81
C SER A 105 3.97 -9.14 17.52
N TYR A 106 3.10 -9.48 18.48
CA TYR A 106 2.09 -10.52 18.29
C TYR A 106 1.17 -10.27 17.09
N ALA A 107 0.78 -9.02 16.85
CA ALA A 107 -0.06 -8.67 15.71
C ALA A 107 0.71 -8.80 14.38
N ILE A 108 1.96 -8.35 14.36
CA ILE A 108 2.86 -8.48 13.19
C ILE A 108 3.07 -9.95 12.86
N ASP A 109 3.48 -10.76 13.84
CA ASP A 109 3.74 -12.19 13.66
C ASP A 109 2.48 -12.93 13.21
N ARG A 110 1.33 -12.64 13.84
CA ARG A 110 0.06 -13.26 13.45
C ARG A 110 -0.30 -12.95 12.00
N VAL A 111 -0.17 -11.69 11.57
CA VAL A 111 -0.44 -11.29 10.18
C VAL A 111 0.57 -11.90 9.22
N ALA A 112 1.85 -11.93 9.59
CA ALA A 112 2.92 -12.52 8.78
C ALA A 112 2.65 -14.01 8.52
N CYS A 113 2.31 -14.77 9.56
CA CYS A 113 1.96 -16.18 9.44
C CYS A 113 0.67 -16.39 8.65
N GLU A 114 -0.36 -15.58 8.90
CA GLU A 114 -1.65 -15.69 8.22
C GLU A 114 -1.51 -15.51 6.71
N ILE A 115 -0.83 -14.45 6.28
CA ILE A 115 -0.63 -14.18 4.85
C ILE A 115 0.24 -15.29 4.25
N ALA A 116 1.37 -15.64 4.88
CA ALA A 116 2.26 -16.66 4.36
C ALA A 116 1.57 -18.02 4.19
N TYR A 117 0.79 -18.46 5.18
CA TYR A 117 0.12 -19.76 5.15
C TYR A 117 -1.05 -19.80 4.17
N LYS A 118 -1.96 -18.81 4.21
CA LYS A 118 -3.11 -18.82 3.30
C LYS A 118 -2.74 -18.63 1.84
N SER A 119 -1.64 -17.90 1.57
CA SER A 119 -1.12 -17.75 0.22
C SER A 119 -0.59 -19.07 -0.35
N LEU A 120 -0.14 -20.01 0.49
CA LEU A 120 0.27 -21.35 0.07
C LEU A 120 -0.91 -22.30 -0.15
N THR A 121 -2.03 -22.11 0.55
CA THR A 121 -3.23 -22.96 0.42
C THR A 121 -4.09 -22.61 -0.79
N GLY A 122 -3.69 -21.62 -1.60
CA GLY A 122 -4.44 -21.17 -2.77
C GLY A 122 -5.70 -20.38 -2.43
N SER A 123 -5.79 -19.80 -1.22
CA SER A 123 -6.88 -18.90 -0.86
C SER A 123 -6.87 -17.66 -1.74
N ASP A 124 -8.06 -17.13 -2.05
CA ASP A 124 -8.18 -15.94 -2.88
C ASP A 124 -7.59 -14.70 -2.18
N ALA A 125 -6.94 -13.83 -2.94
CA ALA A 125 -6.26 -12.64 -2.39
C ALA A 125 -7.21 -11.72 -1.62
N HIS A 126 -8.48 -11.63 -2.02
CA HIS A 126 -9.49 -10.88 -1.27
C HIS A 126 -9.78 -11.53 0.08
N GLU A 127 -9.93 -12.86 0.14
CA GLU A 127 -10.19 -13.59 1.39
C GLU A 127 -9.04 -13.40 2.40
N ILE A 128 -7.80 -13.51 1.94
CA ILE A 128 -6.61 -13.26 2.78
C ILE A 128 -6.62 -11.81 3.28
N THR A 129 -6.88 -10.86 2.38
CA THR A 129 -6.97 -9.43 2.73
C THR A 129 -8.03 -9.18 3.80
N MET A 130 -9.22 -9.75 3.66
CA MET A 130 -10.29 -9.62 4.65
C MET A 130 -9.92 -10.22 6.00
N SER A 131 -9.20 -11.35 6.00
CA SER A 131 -8.70 -11.96 7.23
C SER A 131 -7.66 -11.08 7.92
N VAL A 132 -6.78 -10.40 7.18
CA VAL A 132 -5.85 -9.41 7.76
C VAL A 132 -6.64 -8.27 8.42
N PHE A 133 -7.70 -7.76 7.78
CA PHE A 133 -8.55 -6.72 8.38
C PHE A 133 -9.22 -7.16 9.68
N GLU A 134 -9.69 -8.40 9.75
CA GLU A 134 -10.26 -8.99 10.96
C GLU A 134 -9.20 -9.07 12.07
N HIS A 135 -8.00 -9.55 11.74
CA HIS A 135 -6.89 -9.66 12.69
C HIS A 135 -6.39 -8.30 13.19
N LEU A 136 -6.55 -7.23 12.41
CA LEU A 136 -6.14 -5.87 12.77
C LEU A 136 -7.34 -4.96 13.07
N SER A 137 -8.51 -5.52 13.37
CA SER A 137 -9.78 -4.79 13.57
C SER A 137 -9.67 -3.67 14.61
N SER A 138 -8.91 -3.91 15.70
CA SER A 138 -8.65 -2.97 16.81
C SER A 138 -7.67 -1.83 16.51
N PHE A 139 -6.99 -1.83 15.36
CA PHE A 139 -6.03 -0.77 15.00
C PHE A 139 -6.68 0.33 14.16
N HIS A 140 -6.13 1.55 14.19
CA HIS A 140 -6.48 2.59 13.22
C HIS A 140 -6.00 2.21 11.81
N TRP A 141 -6.43 2.97 10.79
CA TRP A 141 -6.14 2.66 9.38
C TRP A 141 -4.64 2.67 9.04
N ASP A 142 -3.92 3.64 9.58
CA ASP A 142 -2.47 3.75 9.53
C ASP A 142 -1.78 2.57 10.25
N GLY A 143 -2.27 2.20 11.43
CA GLY A 143 -1.84 1.00 12.16
C GLY A 143 -2.01 -0.28 11.35
N LYS A 144 -3.19 -0.48 10.75
CA LYS A 144 -3.45 -1.63 9.87
C LYS A 144 -2.42 -1.72 8.74
N LEU A 145 -2.11 -0.60 8.09
CA LEU A 145 -1.12 -0.55 7.02
C LEU A 145 0.29 -0.86 7.50
N VAL A 146 0.79 -0.14 8.51
CA VAL A 146 2.17 -0.27 8.95
C VAL A 146 2.44 -1.67 9.52
N LEU A 147 1.49 -2.26 10.25
CA LEU A 147 1.64 -3.62 10.77
C LEU A 147 1.64 -4.67 9.67
N THR A 148 0.81 -4.49 8.63
CA THR A 148 0.81 -5.39 7.49
C THR A 148 2.10 -5.24 6.67
N LEU A 149 2.61 -4.02 6.50
CA LEU A 149 3.87 -3.76 5.83
C LEU A 149 5.06 -4.30 6.62
N ALA A 150 5.00 -4.27 7.96
CA ALA A 150 5.98 -4.94 8.81
C ALA A 150 5.96 -6.46 8.65
N ALA A 151 4.76 -7.07 8.63
CA ALA A 151 4.60 -8.48 8.36
C ALA A 151 5.14 -8.88 6.96
N PHE A 152 4.94 -8.00 5.97
CA PHE A 152 5.55 -8.15 4.65
C PHE A 152 7.08 -8.10 4.70
N ALA A 153 7.64 -7.09 5.37
CA ALA A 153 9.09 -6.93 5.48
C ALA A 153 9.76 -8.11 6.18
N LEU A 154 9.13 -8.75 7.17
CA LEU A 154 9.63 -9.98 7.77
C LEU A 154 9.76 -11.12 6.73
N ASN A 155 8.69 -11.37 5.96
CA ASN A 155 8.69 -12.45 4.95
C ASN A 155 9.62 -12.13 3.77
N TYR A 156 9.53 -10.91 3.24
CA TYR A 156 10.30 -10.43 2.09
C TYR A 156 11.79 -10.32 2.42
N GLY A 157 12.11 -9.67 3.54
CA GLY A 157 13.47 -9.47 4.00
C GLY A 157 14.18 -10.79 4.31
N GLU A 158 13.49 -11.73 4.97
CA GLU A 158 14.06 -13.05 5.23
C GLU A 158 14.36 -13.81 3.93
N PHE A 159 13.45 -13.79 2.95
CA PHE A 159 13.67 -14.43 1.65
C PHE A 159 14.91 -13.88 0.95
N TRP A 160 15.02 -12.55 0.81
CA TRP A 160 16.16 -11.93 0.13
C TRP A 160 17.46 -12.05 0.90
N LEU A 161 17.42 -12.01 2.24
CA LEU A 161 18.58 -12.28 3.07
C LEU A 161 19.15 -13.68 2.79
N LEU A 162 18.29 -14.70 2.68
CA LEU A 162 18.72 -16.06 2.34
C LEU A 162 19.32 -16.13 0.93
N VAL A 163 18.76 -15.40 -0.04
CA VAL A 163 19.31 -15.30 -1.41
C VAL A 163 20.70 -14.66 -1.41
N GLN A 164 20.86 -13.51 -0.75
CA GLN A 164 22.11 -12.73 -0.70
C GLN A 164 23.26 -13.51 -0.03
N PHE A 165 22.95 -14.20 1.07
CA PHE A 165 23.97 -14.85 1.91
C PHE A 165 24.16 -16.34 1.62
N TYR A 166 23.45 -16.91 0.64
CA TYR A 166 23.50 -18.35 0.35
C TYR A 166 24.91 -18.92 0.15
N SER A 167 25.78 -18.19 -0.56
CA SER A 167 27.17 -18.60 -0.82
C SER A 167 28.16 -18.13 0.25
N LYS A 168 27.77 -17.19 1.11
CA LYS A 168 28.63 -16.51 2.09
C LYS A 168 28.47 -17.07 3.51
N ASN A 169 27.34 -17.69 3.83
CA ASN A 169 27.00 -18.08 5.20
C ASN A 169 26.37 -19.49 5.24
N GLN A 170 26.97 -20.39 6.03
CA GLN A 170 26.52 -21.78 6.12
C GLN A 170 25.13 -21.93 6.79
N LEU A 171 24.79 -21.07 7.76
CA LEU A 171 23.46 -21.05 8.36
C LEU A 171 22.42 -20.61 7.33
N ALA A 172 22.70 -19.54 6.57
CA ALA A 172 21.81 -19.09 5.49
C ALA A 172 21.61 -20.19 4.45
N LYS A 173 22.67 -20.91 4.08
CA LYS A 173 22.59 -22.06 3.16
C LYS A 173 21.65 -23.16 3.69
N SER A 174 21.79 -23.56 4.95
CA SER A 174 20.92 -24.58 5.56
C SER A 174 19.47 -24.12 5.66
N LEU A 175 19.21 -22.87 6.03
CA LEU A 175 17.86 -22.31 6.09
C LEU A 175 17.22 -22.19 4.70
N ALA A 176 17.98 -21.73 3.70
CA ALA A 176 17.52 -21.65 2.31
C ALA A 176 17.15 -23.03 1.75
N MET A 177 17.88 -24.09 2.12
CA MET A 177 17.55 -25.46 1.73
C MET A 177 16.24 -25.94 2.37
N LEU A 178 16.01 -25.67 3.66
CA LEU A 178 14.75 -26.04 4.33
C LEU A 178 13.56 -25.26 3.78
N LYS A 179 13.79 -23.98 3.44
CA LYS A 179 12.78 -23.11 2.85
C LYS A 179 12.63 -23.29 1.35
N LEU A 180 13.40 -24.16 0.69
CA LEU A 180 13.33 -24.41 -0.76
C LEU A 180 13.53 -23.15 -1.63
N VAL A 181 14.37 -22.21 -1.17
CA VAL A 181 14.64 -20.96 -1.92
C VAL A 181 15.43 -21.28 -3.20
N PRO A 182 14.97 -20.87 -4.41
CA PRO A 182 15.60 -21.24 -5.69
C PRO A 182 16.79 -20.35 -6.03
N VAL A 183 17.79 -20.30 -5.14
CA VAL A 183 18.98 -19.45 -5.22
C VAL A 183 19.85 -19.67 -6.47
N GLN A 184 19.73 -20.82 -7.14
CA GLN A 184 20.43 -21.09 -8.40
C GLN A 184 19.77 -20.42 -9.62
N ASN A 185 18.49 -20.05 -9.54
CA ASN A 185 17.74 -19.47 -10.65
C ASN A 185 17.76 -17.93 -10.61
N ARG A 186 18.95 -17.35 -10.82
CA ARG A 186 19.15 -15.90 -10.74
C ARG A 186 18.28 -15.12 -11.71
N VAL A 187 18.06 -15.60 -12.93
CA VAL A 187 17.24 -14.92 -13.95
C VAL A 187 15.81 -14.75 -13.46
N THR A 188 15.20 -15.78 -12.85
CA THR A 188 13.85 -15.63 -12.30
C THR A 188 13.85 -14.70 -11.09
N LEU A 189 14.83 -14.82 -10.20
CA LEU A 189 14.92 -13.93 -9.04
C LEU A 189 15.03 -12.47 -9.47
N GLU A 190 15.84 -12.16 -10.49
CA GLU A 190 15.98 -10.81 -11.07
C GLU A 190 14.66 -10.29 -11.63
N SER A 191 13.97 -11.10 -12.44
CA SER A 191 12.66 -10.76 -12.99
C SER A 191 11.62 -10.46 -11.90
N VAL A 192 11.59 -11.28 -10.85
CA VAL A 192 10.66 -11.13 -9.72
C VAL A 192 11.01 -9.91 -8.88
N SER A 193 12.29 -9.71 -8.57
CA SER A 193 12.75 -8.51 -7.86
C SER A 193 12.31 -7.26 -8.63
N GLN A 194 12.58 -7.21 -9.93
CA GLN A 194 12.20 -6.07 -10.77
C GLN A 194 10.69 -5.85 -10.81
N GLY A 195 9.90 -6.92 -10.98
CA GLY A 195 8.43 -6.84 -11.01
C GLY A 195 7.82 -6.35 -9.69
N LEU A 196 8.43 -6.68 -8.56
CA LEU A 196 7.94 -6.28 -7.24
C LEU A 196 8.42 -4.89 -6.81
N ASN A 197 9.59 -4.42 -7.27
CA ASN A 197 10.20 -3.17 -6.81
C ASN A 197 9.29 -1.95 -7.01
N ASP A 198 8.65 -1.83 -8.18
CA ASP A 198 7.72 -0.72 -8.44
C ASP A 198 6.50 -0.80 -7.52
N LEU A 199 5.95 -2.00 -7.29
CA LEU A 199 4.82 -2.18 -6.39
C LEU A 199 5.18 -1.85 -4.93
N ILE A 200 6.35 -2.29 -4.47
CA ILE A 200 6.88 -1.99 -3.13
C ILE A 200 7.06 -0.50 -2.93
N ARG A 201 7.59 0.21 -3.93
CA ARG A 201 7.72 1.68 -3.89
C ARG A 201 6.37 2.36 -3.72
N GLU A 202 5.36 1.96 -4.49
CA GLU A 202 4.02 2.55 -4.36
C GLU A 202 3.36 2.19 -3.02
N MET A 203 3.53 0.96 -2.51
CA MET A 203 3.04 0.56 -1.17
C MET A 203 3.65 1.42 -0.06
N LYS A 204 4.96 1.66 -0.10
CA LYS A 204 5.65 2.58 0.83
C LYS A 204 5.07 3.99 0.74
N SER A 205 4.91 4.51 -0.49
CA SER A 205 4.44 5.88 -0.73
C SER A 205 3.01 6.10 -0.26
N VAL A 206 2.11 5.15 -0.53
CA VAL A 206 0.73 5.18 -0.01
C VAL A 206 0.72 5.10 1.51
N THR A 207 1.52 4.21 2.10
CA THR A 207 1.60 4.05 3.56
C THR A 207 2.09 5.33 4.23
N ALA A 208 3.16 5.94 3.72
CA ALA A 208 3.67 7.21 4.23
C ALA A 208 2.60 8.32 4.19
N CYS A 209 1.87 8.45 3.07
CA CYS A 209 0.79 9.42 2.96
C CYS A 209 -0.33 9.18 3.99
N VAL A 210 -0.74 7.91 4.21
CA VAL A 210 -1.79 7.59 5.19
C VAL A 210 -1.34 7.90 6.62
N VAL A 211 -0.09 7.60 6.98
CA VAL A 211 0.45 7.94 8.31
C VAL A 211 0.60 9.46 8.48
N GLU A 212 1.03 10.20 7.45
CA GLU A 212 1.04 11.67 7.49
C GLU A 212 -0.36 12.25 7.67
N LEU A 213 -1.36 11.69 6.98
CA LEU A 213 -2.75 12.12 7.14
C LEU A 213 -3.31 11.81 8.54
N SER A 214 -2.91 10.69 9.18
CA SER A 214 -3.38 10.35 10.53
C SER A 214 -2.75 11.23 11.63
N GLU A 215 -1.55 11.75 11.41
CA GLU A 215 -0.87 12.66 12.35
C GLU A 215 -1.32 14.12 12.25
N LEU A 216 -2.11 14.48 11.23
CA LEU A 216 -2.64 15.83 11.11
C LEU A 216 -3.58 16.16 12.29
N PRO A 217 -3.50 17.38 12.88
CA PRO A 217 -4.30 17.70 14.05
C PRO A 217 -5.80 17.69 13.73
N GLY A 218 -6.57 16.84 14.42
CA GLY A 218 -8.01 16.67 14.19
C GLY A 218 -8.85 17.96 14.27
N ARG A 219 -8.36 19.00 14.95
CA ARG A 219 -9.01 20.32 15.02
C ARG A 219 -9.10 21.06 13.69
N TYR A 220 -8.24 20.73 12.72
CA TYR A 220 -8.31 21.25 11.35
C TYR A 220 -9.00 20.27 10.41
N ILE A 221 -9.37 19.10 10.93
CA ILE A 221 -10.07 18.03 10.22
C ILE A 221 -11.54 18.04 10.66
N THR A 222 -12.28 19.10 10.32
CA THR A 222 -13.74 19.15 10.56
C THR A 222 -14.50 18.51 9.40
N LEU A 223 -15.37 17.53 9.71
CA LEU A 223 -16.21 16.83 8.72
C LEU A 223 -17.16 17.74 7.91
N ASP A 224 -17.29 19.00 8.29
CA ASP A 224 -18.12 20.00 7.62
C ASP A 224 -17.53 20.50 6.28
N ASP A 225 -16.27 20.18 5.97
CA ASP A 225 -15.69 20.43 4.63
C ASP A 225 -15.93 19.24 3.68
N PRO A 226 -16.70 19.41 2.58
CA PRO A 226 -16.96 18.36 1.59
C PRO A 226 -15.69 17.78 0.95
N GLN A 227 -14.59 18.56 0.87
CA GLN A 227 -13.32 18.05 0.36
C GLN A 227 -12.70 17.06 1.35
N LEU A 228 -12.77 17.35 2.65
CA LEU A 228 -12.20 16.52 3.69
C LEU A 228 -13.01 15.25 3.99
N SER A 229 -14.33 15.32 3.84
CA SER A 229 -15.19 14.12 3.87
C SER A 229 -14.80 13.13 2.75
N ARG A 230 -14.50 13.64 1.55
CA ARG A 230 -14.00 12.83 0.43
C ARG A 230 -12.64 12.20 0.73
N ILE A 231 -11.77 12.93 1.42
CA ILE A 231 -10.44 12.47 1.85
C ILE A 231 -10.56 11.27 2.80
N ILE A 232 -11.38 11.39 3.85
CA ILE A 232 -11.60 10.30 4.83
C ILE A 232 -12.16 9.05 4.14
N SER A 233 -13.01 9.22 3.12
CA SER A 233 -13.56 8.08 2.37
C SER A 233 -12.52 7.33 1.52
N THR A 234 -11.36 7.95 1.23
CA THR A 234 -10.30 7.33 0.41
C THR A 234 -9.30 6.52 1.23
N ILE A 235 -9.16 6.79 2.52
CA ILE A 235 -8.24 6.07 3.40
C ILE A 235 -8.53 4.56 3.44
N PRO A 236 -9.77 4.08 3.66
CA PRO A 236 -10.06 2.64 3.66
C PRO A 236 -9.78 1.97 2.30
N ILE A 237 -9.98 2.69 1.19
CA ILE A 237 -9.66 2.21 -0.17
C ILE A 237 -8.17 2.00 -0.30
N ALA A 238 -7.38 3.00 0.08
CA ALA A 238 -5.93 2.93 0.03
C ALA A 238 -5.38 1.80 0.90
N VAL A 239 -5.93 1.63 2.10
CA VAL A 239 -5.54 0.58 3.03
C VAL A 239 -5.79 -0.80 2.40
N TYR A 240 -7.00 -1.01 1.87
CA TYR A 240 -7.36 -2.27 1.23
C TYR A 240 -6.44 -2.63 0.07
N TRP A 241 -6.25 -1.70 -0.87
CA TRP A 241 -5.47 -1.99 -2.08
C TRP A 241 -3.99 -2.22 -1.75
N THR A 242 -3.46 -1.56 -0.72
CA THR A 242 -2.09 -1.78 -0.25
C THR A 242 -1.94 -3.14 0.41
N ILE A 243 -2.85 -3.54 1.30
CA ILE A 243 -2.84 -4.88 1.93
C ILE A 243 -2.99 -5.97 0.86
N ARG A 244 -3.91 -5.80 -0.10
CA ARG A 244 -4.07 -6.73 -1.21
C ARG A 244 -2.81 -6.85 -2.07
N SER A 245 -2.07 -5.75 -2.24
CA SER A 245 -0.79 -5.75 -2.94
C SER A 245 0.29 -6.51 -2.17
N ILE A 246 0.35 -6.34 -0.85
CA ILE A 246 1.23 -7.12 0.03
C ILE A 246 0.96 -8.62 -0.12
N VAL A 247 -0.31 -9.02 -0.08
CA VAL A 247 -0.73 -10.41 -0.28
C VAL A 247 -0.24 -10.93 -1.63
N ALA A 248 -0.43 -10.16 -2.71
CA ALA A 248 0.03 -10.54 -4.05
C ALA A 248 1.56 -10.72 -4.12
N CYS A 249 2.34 -9.86 -3.45
CA CYS A 249 3.79 -9.99 -3.37
C CYS A 249 4.21 -11.28 -2.65
N ILE A 250 3.60 -11.59 -1.50
CA ILE A 250 3.92 -12.80 -0.73
C ILE A 250 3.52 -14.05 -1.50
N SER A 251 2.34 -14.06 -2.14
CA SER A 251 1.91 -15.17 -3.00
C SER A 251 2.91 -15.46 -4.11
N GLN A 252 3.48 -14.45 -4.76
CA GLN A 252 4.49 -14.64 -5.79
C GLN A 252 5.78 -15.24 -5.24
N ILE A 253 6.28 -14.76 -4.10
CA ILE A 253 7.47 -15.29 -3.45
C ILE A 253 7.26 -16.76 -3.06
N ASN A 254 6.10 -17.07 -2.49
CA ASN A 254 5.70 -18.42 -2.13
C ASN A 254 5.59 -19.33 -3.35
N MET A 255 5.03 -18.83 -4.45
CA MET A 255 4.91 -19.57 -5.70
C MET A 255 6.27 -19.99 -6.25
N ILE A 256 7.23 -19.06 -6.26
CA ILE A 256 8.62 -19.32 -6.69
C ILE A 256 9.30 -20.36 -5.79
N THR A 257 9.01 -20.29 -4.49
CA THR A 257 9.54 -21.21 -3.49
C THR A 257 8.92 -22.61 -3.59
N ALA A 258 7.61 -22.70 -3.87
CA ALA A 258 6.86 -23.94 -3.97
C ALA A 258 7.08 -24.70 -5.29
N MET A 259 7.27 -23.98 -6.41
CA MET A 259 7.42 -24.60 -7.74
C MET A 259 8.83 -25.13 -8.05
N GLY A 260 9.85 -24.78 -7.25
CA GLY A 260 11.22 -25.23 -7.50
C GLY A 260 11.69 -24.95 -8.95
N HIS A 261 12.07 -26.00 -9.68
CA HIS A 261 12.62 -25.91 -11.05
C HIS A 261 11.59 -25.95 -12.19
N GLU A 262 10.30 -26.24 -11.93
CA GLU A 262 9.28 -26.34 -12.98
C GLU A 262 8.47 -25.04 -13.06
N MET A 263 8.94 -24.08 -13.86
CA MET A 263 8.28 -22.78 -13.99
C MET A 263 7.31 -22.74 -15.17
N MET A 264 6.02 -22.66 -14.85
CA MET A 264 4.96 -22.27 -15.79
C MET A 264 4.37 -20.92 -15.35
N ASN A 265 4.44 -19.96 -16.27
CA ASN A 265 3.68 -18.70 -16.36
C ASN A 265 4.09 -17.45 -15.54
N THR A 266 5.39 -17.10 -15.51
CA THR A 266 5.91 -15.79 -15.03
C THR A 266 5.27 -14.56 -15.69
N GLN A 267 4.66 -14.72 -16.87
CA GLN A 267 3.98 -13.64 -17.58
C GLN A 267 2.64 -13.25 -16.94
N MET A 268 1.96 -14.19 -16.27
CA MET A 268 0.68 -13.93 -15.60
C MET A 268 0.86 -13.26 -14.22
N ASP A 269 2.03 -13.37 -13.59
CA ASP A 269 2.26 -12.70 -12.30
C ASP A 269 2.81 -11.27 -12.51
N SER A 270 3.53 -11.06 -13.60
CA SER A 270 4.09 -9.75 -13.97
C SER A 270 3.02 -8.71 -14.38
N TRP A 271 1.90 -9.12 -15.00
CA TRP A 271 0.83 -8.15 -15.32
C TRP A 271 0.02 -7.77 -14.09
N GLU A 272 -0.23 -8.69 -13.15
CA GLU A 272 -1.00 -8.41 -11.94
C GLU A 272 -0.24 -7.43 -11.03
N THR A 273 1.06 -7.64 -10.83
CA THR A 273 1.94 -6.69 -10.11
C THR A 273 1.93 -5.31 -10.74
N SER A 274 2.04 -5.25 -12.08
CA SER A 274 1.99 -3.99 -12.81
C SER A 274 0.63 -3.28 -12.69
N MET A 275 -0.47 -4.04 -12.73
CA MET A 275 -1.81 -3.51 -12.55
C MET A 275 -2.01 -2.94 -11.13
N LEU A 276 -1.55 -3.67 -10.12
CA LEU A 276 -1.57 -3.23 -8.72
C LEU A 276 -0.68 -2.01 -8.51
N ALA A 277 0.50 -1.96 -9.10
CA ALA A 277 1.41 -0.81 -9.00
C ALA A 277 0.76 0.45 -9.60
N ASN A 278 0.14 0.33 -10.78
CA ASN A 278 -0.60 1.44 -11.39
C ASN A 278 -1.81 1.86 -10.55
N LYS A 279 -2.53 0.91 -9.95
CA LYS A 279 -3.66 1.20 -9.05
C LYS A 279 -3.19 1.95 -7.81
N LEU A 280 -2.10 1.51 -7.17
CA LEU A 280 -1.53 2.17 -6.00
C LEU A 280 -0.96 3.54 -6.34
N LYS A 281 -0.32 3.69 -7.51
CA LYS A 281 0.16 4.99 -7.98
C LYS A 281 -0.97 6.01 -8.11
N ASN A 282 -2.10 5.63 -8.71
CA ASN A 282 -3.26 6.51 -8.81
C ASN A 282 -3.84 6.89 -7.42
N ILE A 283 -3.84 5.93 -6.48
CA ILE A 283 -4.24 6.17 -5.10
C ILE A 283 -3.25 7.14 -4.41
N HIS A 284 -1.95 6.91 -4.58
CA HIS A 284 -0.89 7.75 -4.05
C HIS A 284 -1.00 9.18 -4.57
N ASP A 285 -1.12 9.39 -5.89
CA ASP A 285 -1.29 10.72 -6.47
C ASP A 285 -2.49 11.46 -5.87
N HIS A 286 -3.60 10.74 -5.63
CA HIS A 286 -4.79 11.31 -4.99
C HIS A 286 -4.56 11.66 -3.51
N LEU A 287 -3.88 10.80 -2.75
CA LEU A 287 -3.55 11.03 -1.34
C LEU A 287 -2.52 12.15 -1.17
N ALA A 288 -1.54 12.26 -2.06
CA ALA A 288 -0.52 13.30 -2.04
C ALA A 288 -1.13 14.68 -2.32
N GLU A 289 -2.00 14.78 -3.34
CA GLU A 289 -2.74 16.02 -3.60
C GLU A 289 -3.64 16.39 -2.42
N THR A 290 -4.31 15.41 -1.84
CA THR A 290 -5.11 15.55 -0.63
C THR A 290 -4.30 16.13 0.54
N LEU A 291 -3.13 15.55 0.81
CA LEU A 291 -2.25 15.99 1.89
C LEU A 291 -1.78 17.44 1.66
N ARG A 292 -1.44 17.79 0.42
CA ARG A 292 -1.09 19.15 0.01
C ARG A 292 -2.23 20.15 0.27
N LEU A 293 -3.48 19.76 -0.02
CA LEU A 293 -4.66 20.58 0.27
C LEU A 293 -4.85 20.78 1.78
N CYS A 294 -4.69 19.73 2.59
CA CYS A 294 -4.77 19.80 4.05
C CYS A 294 -3.74 20.79 4.61
N TYR A 295 -2.46 20.69 4.20
CA TYR A 295 -1.42 21.62 4.66
C TYR A 295 -1.73 23.06 4.27
N ARG A 296 -2.24 23.30 3.05
CA ARG A 296 -2.64 24.65 2.62
C ARG A 296 -3.77 25.21 3.49
N HIS A 297 -4.76 24.38 3.83
CA HIS A 297 -5.87 24.77 4.69
C HIS A 297 -5.38 25.11 6.10
N ILE A 298 -4.58 24.22 6.69
CA ILE A 298 -3.98 24.42 8.02
C ILE A 298 -3.14 25.70 8.07
N GLY A 299 -2.31 25.95 7.04
CA GLY A 299 -1.51 27.18 6.94
C GLY A 299 -2.38 28.44 6.88
N PHE A 300 -3.53 28.40 6.21
CA PHE A 300 -4.48 29.51 6.19
C PHE A 300 -5.07 29.81 7.57
N TYR A 301 -5.46 28.79 8.34
CA TYR A 301 -5.98 28.97 9.71
C TYR A 301 -4.93 29.46 10.71
N MET A 302 -3.66 29.10 10.52
CA MET A 302 -2.57 29.61 11.38
C MET A 302 -2.15 31.05 11.06
N SER A 303 -2.54 31.58 9.89
CA SER A 303 -2.21 32.95 9.45
C SER A 303 -3.27 34.01 9.80
N ARG A 304 -4.40 33.58 10.38
CA ARG A 304 -5.50 34.43 10.87
C ARG A 304 -5.48 34.50 12.39
#